data_AF-A0AAE0TS68-F1
#
_entry.id   AF-A0AAE0TS68-F1
#
_cell.length_a   1.000
_cell.length_b   1.000
_cell.length_c   1.000
_cell.angle_alpha   90.00
_cell.angle_beta   90.00
_cell.angle_gamma   90.00
#
_symmetry.space_group_name_H-M   'P 1'
#
loop_
_entity.id
_entity.type
_entity.pdbx_description
1 polymer ?
#
loop_
_entity_poly.entity_id
_entity_poly.type
_entity_poly.pdbx_seq_one_letter_code
_entity_poly.pdbx_strand_id
1 'polypeptide(L)'
;MGLGGVQNFASVAVVRFLLGVFEAGAFGGAIAFGVGHMNQVGGLSAWRWLFILEGIPSVLSSLLVLFFLPDYPETAKWLSESEKQLAVDRLRVDGSHGQSVHLTWTEAKATLCD
;
A
#
# COMPACT_ATOMS: atom_id res chain seq x y z
N MET A 1 23.11 2.31 -4.27
CA MET A 1 23.40 3.38 -5.26
C MET A 1 22.35 4.46 -5.08
N GLY A 2 22.67 5.48 -4.27
CA GLY A 2 21.73 6.54 -3.92
C GLY A 2 21.47 7.48 -5.09
N LEU A 3 20.26 8.00 -5.17
CA LEU A 3 19.88 9.13 -6.02
C LEU A 3 20.76 10.33 -5.65
N GLY A 4 21.92 10.46 -6.31
CA GLY A 4 23.06 11.30 -5.93
C GLY A 4 22.88 12.81 -6.04
N GLY A 5 21.64 13.32 -6.02
CA GLY A 5 21.37 14.76 -6.18
C GLY A 5 20.40 15.36 -5.14
N VAL A 6 19.80 14.55 -4.26
CA VAL A 6 18.68 15.00 -3.42
C VAL A 6 18.93 14.67 -1.95
N GLN A 7 19.29 15.69 -1.16
CA GLN A 7 19.58 15.56 0.27
C GLN A 7 18.42 15.98 1.19
N ASN A 8 17.32 16.49 0.63
CA ASN A 8 16.15 16.96 1.38
C ASN A 8 14.95 16.01 1.23
N PHE A 9 14.25 15.77 2.34
CA PHE A 9 13.07 14.89 2.39
C PHE A 9 11.97 15.32 1.40
N ALA A 10 11.73 16.64 1.30
CA ALA A 10 10.71 17.21 0.43
C ALA A 10 10.90 16.79 -1.04
N SER A 11 12.12 16.88 -1.57
CA SER A 11 12.37 16.52 -2.96
C SER A 11 12.33 15.01 -3.19
N VAL A 12 12.73 14.18 -2.23
CA VAL A 12 12.58 12.71 -2.33
C VAL A 12 11.09 12.33 -2.43
N ALA A 13 10.25 12.97 -1.62
CA ALA A 13 8.81 12.77 -1.65
C ALA A 13 8.22 13.19 -3.00
N VAL A 14 8.61 14.37 -3.51
CA VAL A 14 8.16 14.87 -4.82
C VAL A 14 8.59 13.92 -5.95
N VAL A 15 9.85 13.48 -5.97
CA VAL A 15 10.34 12.55 -7.00
C VAL A 15 9.55 11.25 -6.96
N ARG A 16 9.31 10.68 -5.78
CA ARG A 16 8.57 9.41 -5.65
C ARG A 16 7.10 9.55 -6.04
N PHE A 17 6.48 10.68 -5.71
CA PHE A 17 5.11 10.98 -6.14
C PHE A 17 5.01 11.06 -7.67
N LEU A 18 5.91 11.81 -8.32
CA LEU A 18 5.91 11.96 -9.79
C LEU A 18 6.22 10.64 -10.51
N LEU A 19 7.11 9.82 -9.96
CA LEU A 19 7.35 8.47 -10.48
C LEU A 19 6.08 7.62 -10.42
N GLY A 20 5.35 7.65 -9.31
CA GLY A 20 4.08 6.92 -9.17
C GLY A 20 3.01 7.38 -10.17
N VAL A 21 2.92 8.68 -10.45
CA VAL A 21 1.99 9.20 -11.47
C VAL A 21 2.33 8.66 -12.86
N PHE A 22 3.62 8.60 -13.20
CA PHE A 22 4.07 8.04 -14.48
C PHE A 22 3.78 6.54 -14.58
N GLU A 23 4.10 5.76 -13.54
CA GLU A 23 3.83 4.32 -13.48
C GLU A 23 2.34 4.01 -13.65
N ALA A 24 1.46 4.77 -12.98
CA ALA A 24 0.02 4.62 -13.13
C ALA A 24 -0.46 4.92 -14.57
N GLY A 25 0.11 5.93 -15.23
CA GLY A 25 -0.27 6.32 -16.59
C GLY A 25 0.30 5.42 -17.69
N ALA A 26 1.42 4.73 -17.44
CA ALA A 26 2.16 3.99 -18.46
C ALA A 26 1.37 2.82 -19.07
N PHE A 27 0.47 2.20 -18.29
CA PHE A 27 -0.23 0.98 -18.71
C PHE A 27 -1.63 1.22 -19.30
N GLY A 28 -2.23 2.38 -19.03
CA GLY A 28 -3.63 2.65 -19.39
C GLY A 28 -3.91 2.55 -20.89
N GLY A 29 -3.01 3.06 -21.74
CA GLY A 29 -3.16 3.00 -23.20
C GLY A 29 -3.06 1.58 -23.78
N ALA A 30 -2.14 0.77 -23.28
CA ALA A 30 -1.96 -0.62 -23.71
C ALA A 30 -3.14 -1.50 -23.28
N ILE A 31 -3.64 -1.31 -22.05
CA ILE A 31 -4.82 -2.00 -21.53
C ILE A 31 -6.06 -1.61 -22.33
N ALA A 32 -6.26 -0.31 -22.60
CA ALA A 32 -7.38 0.17 -23.40
C ALA A 32 -7.38 -0.39 -24.83
N PHE A 33 -6.21 -0.50 -25.47
CA PHE A 33 -6.07 -1.14 -26.78
C PHE A 33 -6.46 -2.63 -26.74
N GLY A 34 -5.97 -3.38 -25.75
CA GLY A 34 -6.32 -4.80 -25.59
C GLY A 34 -7.82 -5.00 -25.33
N VAL A 35 -8.39 -4.21 -24.42
CA VAL A 35 -9.81 -4.26 -24.05
C VAL A 35 -10.72 -3.85 -25.20
N GLY A 36 -10.28 -2.96 -26.09
CA GLY A 36 -11.02 -2.59 -27.30
C GLY A 36 -11.40 -3.79 -28.18
N HIS A 37 -10.61 -4.87 -28.14
CA HIS A 37 -10.87 -6.11 -28.87
C HIS A 37 -11.78 -7.09 -28.10
N MET A 38 -12.12 -6.81 -26.85
CA MET A 38 -12.89 -7.69 -25.95
C MET A 38 -14.39 -7.35 -25.89
N ASN A 39 -14.93 -6.63 -26.88
CA ASN A 39 -16.34 -6.31 -26.90
C ASN A 39 -17.19 -7.58 -27.12
N GLN A 40 -18.19 -7.81 -26.26
CA GLN A 40 -19.05 -9.00 -26.23
C GLN A 40 -18.34 -10.31 -25.82
N VAL A 41 -17.07 -10.26 -25.41
CA VAL A 41 -16.40 -11.43 -24.83
C VAL A 41 -17.05 -11.76 -23.50
N GLY A 42 -17.57 -12.99 -23.36
CA GLY A 42 -18.32 -13.42 -22.18
C GLY A 42 -19.66 -12.69 -21.99
N GLY A 43 -20.23 -12.08 -23.05
CA GLY A 43 -21.48 -11.30 -22.97
C GLY A 43 -21.33 -9.95 -22.28
N LEU A 44 -20.10 -9.50 -22.03
CA LEU A 44 -19.80 -8.23 -21.36
C LEU A 44 -19.27 -7.21 -22.36
N SER A 45 -19.61 -5.94 -22.12
CA SER A 45 -19.04 -4.82 -22.85
C SER A 45 -17.58 -4.60 -22.46
N ALA A 46 -16.77 -4.14 -23.42
CA ALA A 46 -15.34 -3.89 -23.25
C ALA A 46 -14.99 -3.09 -21.97
N TRP A 47 -15.72 -2.01 -21.67
CA TRP A 47 -15.45 -1.18 -20.48
C TRP A 47 -15.53 -1.94 -19.15
N ARG A 48 -16.32 -3.02 -19.05
CA ARG A 48 -16.40 -3.84 -17.83
C ARG A 48 -15.15 -4.69 -17.66
N TRP A 49 -14.60 -5.19 -18.76
CA TRP A 49 -13.34 -5.93 -18.76
C TRP A 49 -12.17 -5.06 -18.31
N LEU A 50 -12.19 -3.75 -18.61
CA LEU A 50 -11.19 -2.80 -18.11
C LEU A 50 -11.15 -2.79 -16.57
N PHE A 51 -12.30 -2.66 -15.91
CA PHE A 51 -12.36 -2.67 -14.44
C PHE A 51 -11.98 -4.03 -13.84
N ILE A 52 -12.36 -5.13 -14.48
CA ILE A 52 -12.03 -6.48 -14.00
C ILE A 52 -10.52 -6.72 -14.08
N LEU A 53 -9.90 -6.39 -15.20
CA LEU A 53 -8.46 -6.60 -15.42
C LEU A 53 -7.61 -5.71 -14.50
N GLU A 54 -8.02 -4.46 -14.27
CA GLU A 54 -7.35 -3.56 -13.33
C GLU A 54 -7.56 -3.99 -11.86
N GLY A 55 -8.76 -4.47 -11.53
CA GLY A 55 -9.13 -4.82 -10.15
C GLY A 55 -8.53 -6.12 -9.64
N ILE A 56 -8.29 -7.11 -10.52
CA ILE A 56 -7.72 -8.41 -10.13
C ILE A 56 -6.35 -8.24 -9.42
N PRO A 57 -5.37 -7.51 -9.98
CA PRO A 57 -4.10 -7.25 -9.30
C PRO A 57 -4.26 -6.62 -7.91
N SER A 58 -5.20 -5.68 -7.73
CA SER A 58 -5.45 -5.04 -6.43
C SER A 58 -5.99 -6.04 -5.40
N VAL A 59 -6.93 -6.90 -5.80
CA VAL A 59 -7.46 -7.96 -4.92
C VAL A 59 -6.37 -8.96 -4.55
N LEU A 60 -5.56 -9.40 -5.52
CA LEU A 60 -4.43 -10.29 -5.27
C LEU A 60 -3.41 -9.65 -4.32
N SER A 61 -3.09 -8.36 -4.52
CA SER A 61 -2.20 -7.60 -3.63
C SER A 61 -2.76 -7.55 -2.21
N SER A 62 -4.07 -7.31 -2.03
CA SER A 62 -4.70 -7.33 -0.72
C SER A 62 -4.59 -8.69 -0.03
N LEU A 63 -4.73 -9.79 -0.78
CA LEU A 63 -4.56 -11.13 -0.23
C LEU A 63 -3.11 -11.39 0.17
N LEU A 64 -2.14 -10.94 -0.64
CA LEU A 64 -0.72 -11.06 -0.30
C LEU A 64 -0.38 -10.27 0.97
N VAL A 65 -0.95 -9.09 1.16
CA VAL A 65 -0.75 -8.29 2.39
C VAL A 65 -1.14 -9.08 3.64
N LEU A 66 -2.23 -9.87 3.60
CA LEU A 66 -2.65 -10.70 4.74
C LEU A 66 -1.61 -11.76 5.15
N PHE A 67 -0.75 -12.21 4.22
CA PHE A 67 0.27 -13.22 4.50
C PHE A 67 1.67 -12.64 4.73
N PHE A 68 1.97 -11.50 4.09
CA PHE A 68 3.33 -10.94 4.05
C PHE A 68 3.54 -9.75 4.97
N LEU A 69 2.49 -9.04 5.39
CA LEU A 69 2.63 -7.87 6.26
C LEU A 69 2.66 -8.31 7.73
N PRO A 70 3.80 -8.19 8.42
CA PRO A 70 3.86 -8.45 9.85
C PRO A 70 3.24 -7.30 10.64
N ASP A 71 2.43 -7.61 11.65
CA ASP A 71 1.79 -6.61 12.51
C ASP A 71 2.80 -5.84 13.38
N TYR A 72 3.92 -6.47 13.73
CA TYR A 72 4.98 -5.89 14.56
C TYR A 72 6.36 -6.23 13.99
N PRO A 73 7.39 -5.39 14.22
CA PRO A 73 8.73 -5.66 13.72
C PRO A 73 9.34 -6.93 14.33
N GLU A 74 8.87 -7.36 15.50
CA GLU A 74 9.28 -8.61 16.14
C GLU A 74 8.84 -9.84 15.31
N THR A 75 7.62 -9.80 14.77
CA THR A 75 7.03 -10.87 13.94
C THR A 75 7.48 -10.82 12.48
N ALA A 76 8.19 -9.75 12.08
CA ALA A 76 8.76 -9.62 10.75
C ALA A 76 9.82 -10.70 10.48
N LYS A 77 9.54 -11.61 9.55
CA LYS A 77 10.47 -12.67 9.14
C LYS A 77 11.57 -12.21 8.18
N TRP A 78 11.44 -10.99 7.65
CA TRP A 78 12.30 -10.44 6.61
C TRP A 78 13.33 -9.42 7.12
N LEU A 79 13.22 -8.97 8.38
CA LEU A 79 14.19 -8.06 9.01
C LEU A 79 15.30 -8.84 9.71
N SER A 80 16.54 -8.34 9.59
CA SER A 80 17.66 -8.78 10.41
C SER A 80 17.54 -8.28 11.85
N GLU A 81 18.25 -8.90 12.79
CA GLU A 81 18.13 -8.59 14.22
C GLU A 81 18.45 -7.12 14.56
N SER A 82 19.44 -6.53 13.88
CA SER A 82 19.78 -5.12 14.02
C SER A 82 18.69 -4.19 13.47
N GLU A 83 18.05 -4.55 12.37
CA GLU A 83 16.94 -3.80 11.80
C GLU A 83 15.68 -3.90 12.67
N LYS A 84 15.43 -5.07 13.28
CA LYS A 84 14.33 -5.26 14.23
C LYS A 84 14.48 -4.35 15.44
N GLN A 85 15.67 -4.30 16.03
CA GLN A 85 15.94 -3.43 17.18
C GLN A 85 15.73 -1.95 16.82
N LEU A 86 16.23 -1.51 15.66
CA LEU A 86 16.00 -0.15 15.18
C LEU A 86 14.51 0.15 14.95
N ALA A 87 13.75 -0.81 14.41
CA ALA A 87 12.31 -0.65 14.19
C ALA A 87 11.53 -0.59 15.52
N VAL A 88 11.90 -1.39 16.51
CA VAL A 88 11.33 -1.34 17.87
C VAL A 88 11.64 0.00 18.53
N ASP A 89 12.88 0.49 18.45
CA ASP A 89 13.24 1.78 19.06
C ASP A 89 12.50 2.96 18.40
N ARG A 90 12.25 2.91 17.08
CA ARG A 90 11.39 3.90 16.41
C ARG A 90 9.93 3.81 16.85
N LEU A 91 9.39 2.60 17.00
CA LEU A 91 8.04 2.40 17.52
C LEU A 91 7.88 2.88 18.97
N ARG A 92 8.95 2.87 19.77
CA ARG A 92 8.90 3.42 21.14
C ARG A 92 8.79 4.94 21.19
N VAL A 93 9.35 5.64 20.20
CA VAL A 93 9.40 7.10 20.15
C VAL A 93 8.18 7.68 19.43
N ASP A 94 7.83 7.13 18.27
CA ASP A 94 6.79 7.65 17.38
C ASP A 94 5.59 6.71 17.23
N GLY A 95 5.67 5.49 17.75
CA GLY A 95 4.65 4.47 17.60
C GLY A 95 3.71 4.38 18.81
N SER A 96 2.40 4.33 18.53
CA SER A 96 1.47 3.73 19.48
C SER A 96 1.74 2.22 19.45
N HIS A 97 2.45 1.69 20.45
CA HIS A 97 2.32 0.27 20.75
C HIS A 97 0.85 0.06 21.12
N GLY A 98 0.07 -0.50 20.20
CA GLY A 98 -1.32 -0.88 20.42
C GLY A 98 -1.41 -1.98 21.47
N GLN A 99 -1.20 -1.63 22.73
CA GLN A 99 -1.59 -2.42 23.89
C GLN A 99 -3.05 -2.16 24.27
N SER A 100 -3.81 -1.45 23.42
CA SER A 100 -5.25 -1.30 23.58
C SER A 100 -5.93 -2.65 23.33
N VAL A 101 -6.07 -3.38 24.43
CA VAL A 101 -7.08 -4.42 24.63
C VAL A 101 -8.39 -3.87 24.10
N HIS A 102 -8.89 -4.44 22.99
CA HIS A 102 -10.20 -4.18 22.38
C HIS A 102 -10.80 -2.78 22.59
N LEU A 103 -10.81 -1.95 21.55
CA LEU A 103 -11.60 -0.70 21.54
C LEU A 103 -13.03 -0.97 22.04
N THR A 104 -13.27 -0.62 23.30
CA THR A 104 -14.57 -0.85 23.91
C THR A 104 -15.46 0.34 23.52
N TRP A 105 -16.73 0.10 23.18
CA TRP A 105 -17.64 1.17 22.76
C TRP A 105 -17.76 2.32 23.77
N THR A 106 -17.46 2.06 25.04
CA THR A 106 -17.42 3.05 26.11
C THR A 106 -16.21 3.99 25.98
N GLU A 107 -15.03 3.47 25.64
CA GLU A 107 -13.80 4.26 25.44
C GLU A 107 -13.90 5.13 24.19
N ALA A 108 -14.45 4.56 23.10
CA ALA A 108 -14.66 5.30 21.86
C ALA A 108 -15.55 6.54 22.04
N LYS A 109 -16.59 6.43 22.88
CA LYS A 109 -17.46 7.58 23.22
C LYS A 109 -16.76 8.60 24.11
N ALA A 110 -15.92 8.15 25.04
CA ALA A 110 -15.20 9.05 25.95
C ALA A 110 -14.21 9.95 25.19
N THR A 111 -13.44 9.40 24.25
CA THR A 111 -12.45 10.16 23.46
C THR A 111 -13.10 11.15 22.48
N LEU A 112 -14.31 10.87 21.99
CA LEU A 112 -15.03 11.79 21.10
C LEU A 112 -15.67 12.98 21.83
N CYS A 113 -15.79 12.91 23.16
CA CYS A 113 -16.38 13.95 23.99
C CYS A 113 -15.37 14.71 24.85
N ASP A 114 -14.09 14.35 24.77
CA ASP A 114 -12.95 15.09 25.34
C ASP A 114 -12.45 16.14 24.32
#